data_AF-A0A6N2KUA1-F1
#
_entry.id   AF-A0A6N2KUA1-F1
#
_cell.length_a   1.000
_cell.length_b   1.000
_cell.length_c   1.000
_cell.angle_alpha   90.00
_cell.angle_beta   90.00
_cell.angle_gamma   90.00
#
_symmetry.space_group_name_H-M   'P 1'
#
loop_
_entity.id
_entity.type
_entity.pdbx_description
1 polymer ?
#
loop_
_entity_poly.entity_id
_entity_poly.type
_entity_poly.pdbx_seq_one_letter_code
_entity_poly.pdbx_strand_id
1 'polypeptide(L)'
;MKAIQLKDFPFIRTTDPDDLSFNFVMGVAETSVKAHAIAFHTFDALEQDVLDGLSTIFPRVYSVGPLQLLLDQIQEDHHETSTLKDYHR
;
A
#
# COMPACT_ATOMS: atom_id res chain seq x y z
N MET A 1 -12.63 6.56 11.25
CA MET A 1 -12.85 6.97 9.84
C MET A 1 -14.20 7.66 9.67
N LYS A 2 -14.38 8.53 8.67
CA LYS A 2 -15.72 9.01 8.27
C LYS A 2 -16.56 7.85 7.72
N ALA A 3 -17.88 7.94 7.84
CA ALA A 3 -18.77 6.96 7.25
C ALA A 3 -18.57 6.90 5.73
N ILE A 4 -18.29 5.69 5.23
CA ILE A 4 -18.14 5.42 3.80
C ILE A 4 -19.53 5.43 3.16
N GLN A 5 -19.66 6.12 2.03
CA GLN A 5 -20.90 6.17 1.25
C GLN A 5 -20.76 5.30 0.00
N LEU A 6 -21.88 4.86 -0.57
CA LEU A 6 -21.87 4.05 -1.80
C LEU A 6 -21.13 4.76 -2.95
N LYS A 7 -21.20 6.10 -3.00
CA LYS A 7 -20.47 6.91 -3.98
C LYS A 7 -18.95 6.85 -3.82
N ASP A 8 -18.40 6.40 -2.70
CA ASP A 8 -16.95 6.36 -2.52
C ASP A 8 -16.32 5.11 -3.17
N PHE A 9 -17.15 4.19 -3.68
CA PHE A 9 -16.71 2.99 -4.40
C PHE A 9 -16.89 3.16 -5.92
N PRO A 10 -15.83 3.45 -6.68
CA PRO A 10 -15.94 3.69 -8.12
C PRO A 10 -16.27 2.43 -8.92
N PHE A 11 -15.80 1.26 -8.47
CA PHE A 11 -15.85 0.02 -9.25
C PHE A 11 -17.17 -0.75 -9.14
N ILE A 12 -17.99 -0.49 -8.11
CA ILE A 12 -19.28 -1.19 -7.91
C ILE A 12 -20.48 -0.46 -8.55
N ARG A 13 -20.21 0.60 -9.34
CA ARG A 13 -21.24 1.43 -9.96
C ARG A 13 -21.72 0.90 -11.31
N THR A 14 -20.97 -0.01 -11.90
CA THR A 14 -21.33 -0.62 -13.18
C THR A 14 -22.32 -1.77 -12.97
N THR A 15 -23.23 -1.93 -13.93
CA THR A 15 -24.12 -3.11 -14.02
C THR A 15 -23.73 -3.99 -15.21
N ASP A 16 -22.68 -3.61 -15.93
CA ASP A 16 -22.12 -4.37 -17.03
C ASP A 16 -21.34 -5.56 -16.45
N PRO A 17 -21.77 -6.82 -16.69
CA PRO A 17 -21.05 -7.99 -16.21
C PRO A 17 -19.67 -8.15 -16.86
N ASP A 18 -19.41 -7.50 -18.00
CA ASP A 18 -18.15 -7.55 -18.73
C ASP A 18 -17.23 -6.36 -18.42
N ASP A 19 -17.56 -5.53 -17.41
CA ASP A 19 -16.71 -4.41 -17.01
C ASP A 19 -15.33 -4.89 -16.55
N LEU A 20 -14.30 -4.51 -17.32
CA LEU A 20 -12.92 -4.94 -17.10
C LEU A 20 -12.39 -4.55 -15.71
N SER A 21 -12.72 -3.34 -15.24
CA SER A 21 -12.18 -2.83 -13.98
C SER A 21 -12.82 -3.53 -12.79
N PHE A 22 -14.15 -3.71 -12.83
CA PHE A 22 -14.88 -4.45 -11.81
C PHE A 22 -14.40 -5.90 -11.73
N ASN A 23 -14.35 -6.59 -12.87
CA ASN A 23 -13.91 -8.00 -12.94
C ASN A 23 -12.47 -8.17 -12.46
N PHE A 24 -11.57 -7.24 -12.81
CA PHE A 24 -10.20 -7.25 -12.32
C PHE A 24 -10.14 -7.07 -10.80
N VAL A 25 -10.82 -6.06 -10.24
CA VAL A 25 -10.82 -5.80 -8.78
C VAL A 25 -11.40 -7.00 -8.01
N MET A 26 -12.48 -7.60 -8.51
CA MET A 26 -13.07 -8.79 -7.91
C MET A 26 -12.11 -9.98 -7.93
N GLY A 27 -11.44 -10.26 -9.06
CA GLY A 27 -10.46 -11.33 -9.14
C GLY A 27 -9.25 -11.13 -8.21
N VAL A 28 -8.77 -9.88 -8.08
CA VAL A 28 -7.70 -9.56 -7.12
C VAL A 28 -8.18 -9.74 -5.68
N ALA A 29 -9.40 -9.30 -5.34
CA ALA A 29 -9.95 -9.47 -4.00
C ALA A 29 -10.09 -10.96 -3.63
N GLU A 30 -10.65 -11.78 -4.52
CA GLU A 30 -10.81 -13.23 -4.30
C GLU A 30 -9.49 -13.99 -4.17
N THR A 31 -8.44 -13.54 -4.86
CA THR A 31 -7.12 -14.18 -4.79
C THR A 31 -6.31 -13.69 -3.60
N SER A 32 -6.53 -12.46 -3.13
CA SER A 32 -5.80 -11.85 -2.02
C SER A 32 -5.96 -12.63 -0.70
N VAL A 33 -7.11 -13.26 -0.45
CA VAL A 33 -7.34 -14.06 0.77
C VAL A 33 -6.43 -15.31 0.86
N LYS A 34 -5.87 -15.74 -0.28
CA LYS A 34 -4.92 -16.85 -0.36
C LYS A 34 -3.46 -16.39 -0.26
N ALA A 35 -3.21 -15.09 -0.21
CA ALA A 35 -1.87 -14.55 -0.08
C ALA A 35 -1.25 -14.94 1.27
N HIS A 36 0.07 -15.17 1.28
CA HIS A 36 0.79 -15.45 2.51
C HIS A 36 0.80 -14.23 3.45
N ALA A 37 0.80 -13.03 2.90
CA ALA A 37 0.72 -11.77 3.60
C ALA A 37 0.23 -10.67 2.66
N ILE A 38 -0.35 -9.61 3.22
CA ILE A 38 -0.71 -8.39 2.50
C ILE A 38 -0.02 -7.20 3.14
N ALA A 39 0.63 -6.39 2.31
CA ALA A 39 1.23 -5.13 2.72
C ALA A 39 0.34 -3.96 2.28
N PHE A 40 -0.02 -3.10 3.23
CA PHE A 40 -0.73 -1.86 2.99
C PHE A 40 0.22 -0.68 3.21
N HIS A 41 0.18 0.27 2.29
CA HIS A 41 0.94 1.50 2.40
C HIS A 41 0.24 2.50 3.35
N THR A 42 0.26 2.15 4.63
CA THR A 42 -0.33 2.90 5.75
C THR A 42 0.52 2.68 7.00
N PHE A 43 0.13 3.24 8.14
CA PHE A 43 0.75 3.01 9.45
C PHE A 43 -0.29 2.82 10.54
N ASP A 44 0.04 2.02 11.55
CA ASP A 44 -0.89 1.56 12.59
C ASP A 44 -1.71 2.71 13.23
N ALA A 45 -1.05 3.79 13.63
CA ALA A 45 -1.71 4.91 14.30
C ALA A 45 -2.74 5.65 13.42
N LEU A 46 -2.70 5.51 12.09
CA LEU A 46 -3.66 6.14 11.17
C LEU A 46 -4.94 5.30 11.01
N GLU A 47 -4.80 3.99 10.93
CA GLU A 47 -5.85 3.08 10.47
C GLU A 47 -6.01 1.81 11.32
N GLN A 48 -5.73 1.87 12.62
CA GLN A 48 -5.80 0.71 13.54
C GLN A 48 -7.09 -0.11 13.38
N ASP A 49 -8.26 0.53 13.43
CA ASP A 49 -9.56 -0.16 13.29
C ASP A 49 -9.69 -0.92 11.96
N VAL A 50 -9.08 -0.40 10.88
CA VAL A 50 -9.09 -1.05 9.56
C VAL A 50 -8.14 -2.24 9.56
N LEU A 51 -6.94 -2.08 10.10
CA LEU A 51 -5.94 -3.14 10.16
C LEU A 51 -6.41 -4.30 11.03
N ASP A 52 -7.09 -4.01 12.15
CA ASP A 52 -7.72 -5.01 13.01
C ASP A 52 -8.79 -5.78 12.23
N GLY A 53 -9.66 -5.08 11.50
CA GLY A 53 -10.67 -5.70 10.64
C GLY A 53 -10.05 -6.59 9.55
N LEU A 54 -9.02 -6.10 8.84
CA LEU A 54 -8.33 -6.84 7.79
C LEU A 54 -7.60 -8.07 8.35
N SER A 55 -7.07 -7.99 9.57
CA SER A 55 -6.40 -9.11 10.25
C SER A 55 -7.35 -10.25 10.59
N THR A 56 -8.67 -10.02 10.59
CA THR A 56 -9.66 -11.10 10.70
C THR A 56 -9.89 -11.85 9.38
N ILE A 57 -9.52 -11.25 8.26
CA ILE A 57 -9.72 -11.78 6.90
C ILE A 57 -8.44 -12.43 6.37
N PHE A 58 -7.29 -11.77 6.60
CA PHE A 58 -6.01 -12.17 6.04
C PHE A 58 -5.09 -12.77 7.12
N PRO A 59 -4.30 -13.82 6.80
CA PRO A 59 -3.41 -14.44 7.78
C PRO A 59 -2.36 -13.50 8.36
N ARG A 60 -1.88 -12.54 7.56
CA ARG A 60 -0.87 -11.54 7.94
C ARG A 60 -1.13 -10.23 7.20
N VAL A 61 -1.20 -9.15 7.97
CA VAL A 61 -1.38 -7.78 7.48
C VAL A 61 -0.20 -6.94 7.97
N TYR A 62 0.45 -6.22 7.05
CA TYR A 62 1.59 -5.35 7.37
C TYR A 62 1.29 -3.92 6.94
N SER A 63 1.45 -2.97 7.85
CA SER A 63 1.51 -1.55 7.52
C SER A 63 2.97 -1.20 7.20
N VAL A 64 3.28 -0.81 5.96
CA VAL A 64 4.66 -0.55 5.49
C VAL A 64 4.91 0.91 5.15
N GLY A 65 4.01 1.81 5.55
CA GLY A 65 4.07 3.23 5.27
C GLY A 65 4.31 4.08 6.53
N PRO A 66 4.40 5.40 6.34
CA PRO A 66 4.69 6.07 5.06
C PRO A 66 6.14 5.78 4.63
N LEU A 67 6.34 5.59 3.32
CA LEU A 67 7.65 5.21 2.76
C LEU A 67 8.71 6.28 3.03
N GLN A 68 8.30 7.55 3.13
CA GLN A 68 9.19 8.65 3.51
C GLN A 68 9.89 8.40 4.84
N LEU A 69 9.19 7.89 5.86
CA LEU A 69 9.80 7.60 7.16
C LEU A 69 10.80 6.45 7.10
N LEU A 70 10.66 5.53 6.13
CA LEU A 70 11.61 4.46 5.90
C LEU A 70 12.85 4.97 5.16
N LEU A 71 12.70 5.90 4.20
CA LEU A 71 13.82 6.50 3.47
C LEU A 71 14.74 7.28 4.41
N ASP A 72 14.19 8.02 5.38
CA ASP A 72 14.97 8.79 6.37
C ASP A 72 15.79 7.88 7.30
N GLN A 73 15.48 6.59 7.39
CA GLN A 73 16.22 5.60 8.19
C GLN A 73 17.35 4.92 7.42
N ILE A 74 17.37 5.05 6.08
CA ILE A 74 18.47 4.53 5.27
C ILE A 74 19.65 5.46 5.52
N GLN A 75 20.64 4.96 6.24
CA GLN A 75 21.91 5.66 6.38
C GLN A 75 22.50 5.82 4.98
N GLU A 76 22.68 7.05 4.53
CA GLU A 76 23.49 7.34 3.35
C GLU A 76 24.85 6.71 3.60
N ASP A 77 25.13 5.59 2.95
CA ASP A 77 26.44 4.96 3.01
C ASP A 77 27.38 5.90 2.26
N HIS A 78 27.95 6.85 3.00
CA HIS A 78 28.90 7.83 2.50
C HIS A 78 30.20 7.10 2.14
N HIS A 79 30.17 6.30 1.07
CA HIS A 79 31.35 6.01 0.30
C HIS A 79 31.79 7.32 -0.35
N GLU A 80 32.79 7.95 0.28
CA GLU A 80 33.48 9.15 -0.18
C GLU A 80 33.80 9.06 -1.67
N THR A 81 33.00 9.71 -2.51
CA THR A 81 33.40 10.09 -3.86
C THR A 81 34.22 11.37 -3.78
N SER A 82 35.37 11.29 -3.10
CA SER A 82 36.31 12.41 -2.94
C SER A 82 37.08 12.76 -4.22
N THR A 83 36.85 12.11 -5.37
CA THR A 83 37.71 12.28 -6.56
C THR A 83 37.12 13.06 -7.73
N LEU A 84 35.91 13.64 -7.63
CA LEU A 84 35.31 14.38 -8.76
C LEU A 84 35.20 15.90 -8.58
N LYS A 85 35.62 16.47 -7.45
CA LYS A 85 35.59 17.94 -7.27
C LYS A 85 36.82 18.69 -7.80
N ASP A 86 37.89 17.97 -8.18
CA ASP A 86 39.13 18.59 -8.65
C ASP A 86 39.23 18.80 -10.17
N TYR A 87 38.19 18.43 -10.96
CA TYR A 87 38.24 18.55 -12.42
C TYR A 87 37.77 19.92 -12.98
N HIS A 88 37.35 20.86 -12.14
CA HIS A 88 36.85 22.17 -12.59
C HIS A 88 37.58 23.39 -11.99
N ARG A 89 38.90 23.29 -11.79
CA ARG A 89 39.74 24.49 -11.57
C ARG A 89 40.81 24.66 -12.64
#